data_AF-A0A3V1GJG2-F1
#
_entry.id   AF-A0A3V1GJG2-F1
#
_cell.length_a   1.000
_cell.length_b   1.000
_cell.length_c   1.000
_cell.angle_alpha   90.00
_cell.angle_beta   90.00
_cell.angle_gamma   90.00
#
_symmetry.space_group_name_H-M   'P 1'
#
loop_
_entity.id
_entity.type
_entity.pdbx_description
1 polymer ?
#
loop_
_entity_poly.entity_id
_entity_poly.type
_entity_poly.pdbx_seq_one_letter_code
_entity_poly.pdbx_strand_id
1 'polypeptide(L)'
;MKSNSKWLGIAICCIFTALLPPSARADDDCQITFSSPNVSFGWLKQDDIVNSQQGWNQMSSQEVHVSVSCPESQNIALFVQASAGEKGRFYFGNNGGLAVRVSQMTVDGKSYPIASTLDRVSFAPNDSALDSLLLHNNNGIIAMDNNQQVSGKMMNVTLTLTPVLNDNQFTHATDTVMLESNLQWEVLTK
;
A
#
# COMPACT_ATOMS: atom_id res chain seq x y z
N MET A 1 -12.96 -40.63 81.24
CA MET A 1 -11.68 -39.98 80.89
C MET A 1 -11.39 -40.18 79.40
N LYS A 2 -10.93 -39.11 78.77
CA LYS A 2 -10.75 -38.79 77.33
C LYS A 2 -10.37 -39.94 76.38
N SER A 3 -11.12 -40.02 75.26
CA SER A 3 -10.84 -40.83 74.06
C SER A 3 -9.98 -40.02 73.07
N ASN A 4 -8.99 -40.68 72.47
CA ASN A 4 -7.97 -40.08 71.60
C ASN A 4 -8.43 -40.00 70.13
N SER A 5 -8.58 -38.79 69.61
CA SER A 5 -8.88 -38.52 68.20
C SER A 5 -7.58 -38.46 67.38
N LYS A 6 -7.47 -39.31 66.34
CA LYS A 6 -6.36 -39.30 65.38
C LYS A 6 -6.74 -38.42 64.19
N TRP A 7 -5.95 -37.37 63.97
CA TRP A 7 -6.03 -36.48 62.81
C TRP A 7 -5.70 -37.22 61.51
N LEU A 8 -6.62 -37.18 60.53
CA LEU A 8 -6.38 -37.59 59.16
C LEU A 8 -5.74 -36.40 58.41
N GLY A 9 -4.47 -36.51 58.02
CA GLY A 9 -3.80 -35.52 57.20
C GLY A 9 -4.26 -35.62 55.74
N ILE A 10 -4.87 -34.55 55.22
CA ILE A 10 -5.19 -34.41 53.79
C ILE A 10 -3.94 -33.84 53.11
N ALA A 11 -3.27 -34.65 52.31
CA ALA A 11 -2.20 -34.22 51.42
C ALA A 11 -2.81 -33.53 50.20
N ILE A 12 -2.81 -32.20 50.19
CA ILE A 12 -3.19 -31.38 49.04
C ILE A 12 -2.03 -31.39 48.04
N CYS A 13 -2.13 -32.25 47.03
CA CYS A 13 -1.23 -32.25 45.89
C CYS A 13 -1.57 -31.05 45.01
N CYS A 14 -0.81 -29.95 45.14
CA CYS A 14 -0.91 -28.80 44.26
C CYS A 14 -0.36 -29.17 42.88
N ILE A 15 -1.24 -29.63 41.99
CA ILE A 15 -0.91 -29.79 40.57
C ILE A 15 -0.82 -28.39 39.97
N PHE A 16 0.39 -27.86 39.86
CA PHE A 16 0.68 -26.67 39.05
C PHE A 16 0.60 -27.06 37.57
N THR A 17 -0.57 -26.90 36.96
CA THR A 17 -0.73 -26.95 35.51
C THR A 17 -0.13 -25.68 34.92
N ALA A 18 1.10 -25.77 34.40
CA ALA A 18 1.71 -24.69 33.62
C ALA A 18 0.94 -24.53 32.30
N LEU A 19 0.06 -23.55 32.22
CA LEU A 19 -0.51 -23.04 30.98
C LEU A 19 0.63 -22.32 30.22
N LEU A 20 1.34 -23.08 29.38
CA LEU A 20 2.22 -22.46 28.38
C LEU A 20 1.32 -21.73 27.37
N PRO A 21 1.53 -20.42 27.12
CA PRO A 21 0.77 -19.72 26.10
C PRO A 21 1.06 -20.38 24.73
N PRO A 22 0.05 -20.48 23.85
CA PRO A 22 0.30 -20.90 22.48
C PRO A 22 1.32 -19.95 21.86
N SER A 23 2.39 -20.51 21.32
CA SER A 23 3.35 -19.79 20.48
C SER A 23 2.57 -19.15 19.32
N ALA A 24 2.33 -17.84 19.41
CA ALA A 24 1.83 -17.05 18.29
C ALA A 24 2.85 -17.17 17.17
N ARG A 25 2.50 -17.86 16.08
CA ARG A 25 3.30 -17.82 14.87
C ARG A 25 3.12 -16.41 14.32
N ALA A 26 4.19 -15.62 14.36
CA ALA A 26 4.23 -14.37 13.62
C ALA A 26 3.98 -14.70 12.15
N ASP A 27 3.23 -13.85 11.47
CA ASP A 27 3.02 -13.96 10.03
C ASP A 27 4.40 -13.89 9.35
N ASP A 28 4.76 -14.95 8.62
CA ASP A 28 6.06 -15.04 7.95
C ASP A 28 6.09 -14.14 6.68
N ASP A 29 4.92 -13.61 6.28
CA ASP A 29 4.73 -12.78 5.10
C ASP A 29 4.69 -11.27 5.44
N CYS A 30 5.20 -10.46 4.51
CA CYS A 30 5.11 -9.01 4.63
C CYS A 30 3.66 -8.51 4.52
N GLN A 31 3.29 -7.56 5.38
CA GLN A 31 1.96 -6.97 5.42
C GLN A 31 1.95 -5.59 4.75
N ILE A 32 0.92 -5.32 3.96
CA ILE A 32 0.67 -3.99 3.36
C ILE A 32 -0.50 -3.34 4.08
N THR A 33 -0.33 -2.07 4.46
CA THR A 33 -1.38 -1.26 5.06
C THR A 33 -1.53 0.08 4.34
N PHE A 34 -2.78 0.56 4.25
CA PHE A 34 -3.13 1.81 3.61
C PHE A 34 -3.82 2.72 4.64
N SER A 35 -3.49 4.01 4.64
CA SER A 35 -4.20 4.98 5.48
C SER A 35 -5.68 5.09 5.11
N SER A 36 -6.01 4.91 3.83
CA SER A 36 -7.39 4.83 3.32
C SER A 36 -7.46 3.86 2.13
N PRO A 37 -7.96 2.63 2.31
CA PRO A 37 -8.08 1.65 1.21
C PRO A 37 -9.22 2.00 0.23
N ASN A 38 -10.18 2.83 0.65
CA ASN A 38 -11.20 3.42 -0.21
C ASN A 38 -11.02 4.94 -0.22
N VAL A 39 -10.84 5.54 -1.39
CA VAL A 39 -10.61 6.98 -1.54
C VAL A 39 -11.78 7.58 -2.29
N SER A 40 -12.46 8.53 -1.65
CA SER A 40 -13.56 9.27 -2.26
C SER A 40 -13.09 10.65 -2.70
N PHE A 41 -13.35 10.97 -3.97
CA PHE A 41 -13.15 12.32 -4.52
C PHE A 41 -14.43 13.17 -4.46
N GLY A 42 -15.53 12.62 -3.94
CA GLY A 42 -16.82 13.27 -3.93
C GLY A 42 -17.35 13.54 -5.34
N TRP A 43 -18.09 14.64 -5.48
CA TRP A 43 -18.62 15.09 -6.76
C TRP A 43 -17.55 15.83 -7.54
N LEU A 44 -17.26 15.35 -8.75
CA LEU A 44 -16.30 15.99 -9.66
C LEU A 44 -17.06 16.91 -10.61
N LYS A 45 -16.93 18.22 -10.43
CA LYS A 45 -17.58 19.23 -11.28
C LYS A 45 -16.56 20.03 -12.06
N GLN A 46 -17.02 20.70 -13.11
CA GLN A 46 -16.16 21.54 -13.95
C GLN A 46 -15.52 22.70 -13.17
N ASP A 47 -16.23 23.26 -12.18
CA ASP A 47 -15.71 24.32 -11.31
C ASP A 47 -14.58 23.83 -10.37
N ASP A 48 -14.44 22.51 -10.19
CA ASP A 48 -13.43 21.89 -9.33
C ASP A 48 -12.12 21.54 -10.09
N ILE A 49 -12.02 21.94 -11.36
CA ILE A 49 -10.83 21.72 -12.19
C ILE A 49 -9.67 22.55 -11.63
N VAL A 50 -8.58 21.87 -11.25
CA VAL A 50 -7.37 22.50 -10.72
C VAL A 50 -6.46 22.97 -11.84
N ASN A 51 -6.38 22.19 -12.92
CA ASN A 51 -5.53 22.49 -14.07
C ASN A 51 -6.08 21.83 -15.33
N SER A 52 -5.85 22.42 -16.51
CA SER A 52 -6.28 21.89 -17.79
C SER A 52 -5.16 21.93 -18.82
N GLN A 53 -4.97 20.83 -19.54
CA GLN A 53 -4.01 20.73 -20.63
C GLN A 53 -4.61 19.92 -21.78
N GLN A 54 -4.70 20.54 -22.98
CA GLN A 54 -5.13 19.87 -24.21
C GLN A 54 -6.45 19.07 -24.08
N GLY A 55 -7.44 19.63 -23.38
CA GLY A 55 -8.76 19.00 -23.17
C GLY A 55 -8.78 17.90 -22.09
N TRP A 56 -7.69 17.76 -21.32
CA TRP A 56 -7.63 16.93 -20.12
C TRP A 56 -7.53 17.81 -18.87
N ASN A 57 -8.46 17.58 -17.95
CA ASN A 57 -8.65 18.36 -16.74
C ASN A 57 -8.23 17.54 -15.52
N GLN A 58 -7.28 18.07 -14.76
CA GLN A 58 -6.85 17.52 -13.49
C GLN A 58 -7.80 18.01 -12.39
N MET A 59 -8.34 17.06 -11.64
CA MET A 59 -9.18 17.34 -10.48
C MET A 59 -8.32 17.40 -9.22
N SER A 60 -8.95 17.74 -8.10
CA SER A 60 -8.28 17.71 -6.79
C SER A 60 -7.72 16.33 -6.46
N SER A 61 -6.48 16.29 -5.98
CA SER A 61 -5.80 15.06 -5.61
C SER A 61 -6.20 14.60 -4.19
N GLN A 62 -5.99 13.32 -3.92
CA GLN A 62 -6.06 12.73 -2.57
C GLN A 62 -4.75 12.02 -2.27
N GLU A 63 -4.30 12.10 -1.02
CA GLU A 63 -3.09 11.41 -0.57
C GLU A 63 -3.43 10.16 0.24
N VAL A 64 -2.69 9.09 -0.02
CA VAL A 64 -2.77 7.83 0.72
C VAL A 64 -1.36 7.44 1.15
N HIS A 65 -1.17 7.22 2.44
CA HIS A 65 0.08 6.67 2.95
C HIS A 65 0.00 5.15 2.89
N VAL A 66 1.07 4.54 2.41
CA VAL A 66 1.22 3.08 2.32
C VAL A 66 2.41 2.67 3.17
N SER A 67 2.21 1.66 4.00
CA SER A 67 3.26 1.05 4.81
C SER A 67 3.32 -0.43 4.52
N VAL A 68 4.50 -0.91 4.17
CA VAL A 68 4.85 -2.33 4.07
C VAL A 68 5.70 -2.70 5.28
N SER A 69 5.34 -3.75 5.99
CA SER A 69 6.06 -4.25 7.17
C SER A 69 6.39 -5.72 7.00
N CYS A 70 7.67 -6.06 7.11
CA CYS A 70 8.21 -7.39 6.95
C CYS A 70 8.84 -7.90 8.27
N PRO A 71 8.83 -9.23 8.52
CA PRO A 71 9.47 -9.80 9.71
C PRO A 71 11.01 -9.67 9.67
N GLU A 72 11.61 -9.84 8.50
CA GLU A 72 13.06 -9.75 8.28
C GLU A 72 13.46 -8.66 7.30
N SER A 73 14.74 -8.25 7.39
CA SER A 73 15.31 -7.22 6.51
C SER A 73 15.61 -7.84 5.15
N GLN A 74 14.98 -7.29 4.11
CA GLN A 74 15.03 -7.82 2.75
C GLN A 74 14.76 -6.72 1.73
N ASN A 75 15.00 -6.99 0.45
CA ASN A 75 14.66 -6.05 -0.60
C ASN A 75 13.14 -6.09 -0.79
N ILE A 76 12.48 -4.94 -0.67
CA ILE A 76 11.03 -4.84 -0.77
C ILE A 76 10.69 -4.16 -2.10
N ALA A 77 9.78 -4.76 -2.86
CA ALA A 77 9.18 -4.16 -4.04
C ALA A 77 7.65 -4.11 -3.90
N LEU A 78 7.06 -2.95 -4.15
CA LEU A 78 5.61 -2.76 -4.13
C LEU A 78 5.09 -2.59 -5.56
N PHE A 79 4.28 -3.53 -6.03
CA PHE A 79 3.69 -3.55 -7.36
C PHE A 79 2.25 -3.07 -7.33
N VAL A 80 1.85 -2.38 -8.41
CA VAL A 80 0.47 -1.96 -8.63
C VAL A 80 -0.06 -2.48 -9.96
N GLN A 81 -1.29 -2.98 -9.94
CA GLN A 81 -2.00 -3.48 -11.11
C GLN A 81 -3.43 -2.95 -11.10
N ALA A 82 -3.96 -2.56 -12.25
CA ALA A 82 -5.36 -2.20 -12.43
C ALA A 82 -5.75 -2.26 -13.91
N SER A 83 -7.03 -2.02 -14.20
CA SER A 83 -7.44 -1.70 -15.57
C SER A 83 -6.77 -0.41 -16.04
N ALA A 84 -6.11 -0.48 -17.19
CA ALA A 84 -5.32 0.63 -17.71
C ALA A 84 -5.46 0.74 -19.23
N GLY A 85 -5.35 1.96 -19.72
CA GLY A 85 -5.35 2.27 -21.15
C GLY A 85 -3.95 2.25 -21.75
N GLU A 86 -3.83 2.88 -22.92
CA GLU A 86 -2.55 3.01 -23.60
C GLU A 86 -1.49 3.64 -22.70
N LYS A 87 -0.26 3.12 -22.82
CA LYS A 87 0.91 3.52 -22.01
C LYS A 87 0.74 3.26 -20.51
N GLY A 88 -0.15 2.34 -20.11
CA GLY A 88 -0.29 1.88 -18.73
C GLY A 88 -0.92 2.90 -17.77
N ARG A 89 -1.62 3.91 -18.29
CA ARG A 89 -2.36 4.88 -17.47
C ARG A 89 -3.61 4.21 -16.89
N PHE A 90 -3.80 4.28 -15.58
CA PHE A 90 -4.95 3.68 -14.93
C PHE A 90 -6.25 4.35 -15.37
N TYR A 91 -7.28 3.55 -15.60
CA TYR A 91 -8.61 4.07 -15.89
C TYR A 91 -9.27 4.63 -14.63
N PHE A 92 -10.13 5.62 -14.83
CA PHE A 92 -11.06 6.13 -13.83
C PHE A 92 -12.44 6.29 -14.48
N GLY A 93 -13.32 5.32 -14.23
CA GLY A 93 -14.49 5.07 -15.07
C GLY A 93 -14.10 4.67 -16.49
N ASN A 94 -14.99 4.93 -17.46
CA ASN A 94 -14.80 4.44 -18.83
C ASN A 94 -13.83 5.28 -19.67
N ASN A 95 -13.80 6.60 -19.44
CA ASN A 95 -13.10 7.56 -20.31
C ASN A 95 -12.19 8.52 -19.53
N GLY A 96 -12.11 8.39 -18.20
CA GLY A 96 -11.19 9.15 -17.36
C GLY A 96 -9.90 8.37 -17.08
N GLY A 97 -8.90 9.08 -16.58
CA GLY A 97 -7.67 8.49 -16.07
C GLY A 97 -7.49 8.76 -14.58
N LEU A 98 -6.76 7.88 -13.90
CA LEU A 98 -6.26 8.11 -12.55
C LEU A 98 -4.73 8.19 -12.60
N ALA A 99 -4.18 9.38 -12.41
CA ALA A 99 -2.73 9.53 -12.24
C ALA A 99 -2.37 9.15 -10.80
N VAL A 100 -1.46 8.18 -10.65
CA VAL A 100 -0.96 7.73 -9.36
C VAL A 100 0.51 8.08 -9.29
N ARG A 101 0.87 9.06 -8.46
CA ARG A 101 2.26 9.41 -8.20
C ARG A 101 2.70 8.82 -6.88
N VAL A 102 3.90 8.27 -6.82
CA VAL A 102 4.53 7.88 -5.56
C VAL A 102 5.64 8.86 -5.20
N SER A 103 5.80 9.13 -3.91
CA SER A 103 6.85 9.99 -3.37
C SER A 103 7.17 9.64 -1.91
N GLN A 104 8.13 10.35 -1.33
CA GLN A 104 8.47 10.29 0.10
C GLN A 104 8.80 8.87 0.59
N MET A 105 9.53 8.11 -0.23
CA MET A 105 9.92 6.76 0.14
C MET A 105 10.90 6.78 1.32
N THR A 106 10.55 6.02 2.35
CA THR A 106 11.45 5.72 3.46
C THR A 106 11.58 4.23 3.65
N VAL A 107 12.78 3.78 4.00
CA VAL A 107 13.05 2.40 4.44
C VAL A 107 13.67 2.47 5.82
N ASP A 108 13.05 1.79 6.79
CA ASP A 108 13.44 1.80 8.21
C ASP A 108 13.67 3.24 8.76
N GLY A 109 12.87 4.20 8.28
CA GLY A 109 12.89 5.60 8.72
C GLY A 109 13.88 6.52 7.99
N LYS A 110 14.72 6.00 7.09
CA LYS A 110 15.61 6.82 6.24
C LYS A 110 15.00 7.02 4.85
N SER A 111 15.07 8.24 4.31
CA SER A 111 14.60 8.56 2.97
C SER A 111 15.53 8.01 1.88
N TYR A 112 14.92 7.51 0.80
CA TYR A 112 15.62 6.98 -0.37
C TYR A 112 14.92 7.39 -1.67
N PRO A 113 15.69 7.63 -2.75
CA PRO A 113 15.14 7.70 -4.10
C PRO A 113 14.40 6.42 -4.50
N ILE A 114 13.41 6.59 -5.39
CA ILE A 114 12.52 5.55 -5.88
C ILE A 114 12.92 5.19 -7.30
N ALA A 115 13.08 3.91 -7.61
CA ALA A 115 13.16 3.43 -8.99
C ALA A 115 11.93 2.59 -9.34
N SER A 116 11.53 2.62 -10.62
CA SER A 116 10.52 1.68 -11.13
C SER A 116 11.19 0.38 -11.60
N THR A 117 10.51 -0.74 -11.43
CA THR A 117 10.93 -2.06 -11.92
C THR A 117 9.76 -2.77 -12.61
N LEU A 118 10.04 -3.50 -13.68
CA LEU A 118 9.14 -4.51 -14.26
C LEU A 118 9.63 -5.94 -13.94
N ASP A 119 10.86 -6.07 -13.44
CA ASP A 119 11.41 -7.34 -13.01
C ASP A 119 10.86 -7.69 -11.62
N ARG A 120 10.07 -8.76 -11.57
CA ARG A 120 9.41 -9.27 -10.37
C ARG A 120 10.27 -10.27 -9.58
N VAL A 121 11.47 -10.60 -10.07
CA VAL A 121 12.34 -11.62 -9.48
C VAL A 121 13.60 -10.99 -8.88
N SER A 122 14.30 -10.15 -9.65
CA SER A 122 15.54 -9.50 -9.15
C SER A 122 15.35 -8.03 -8.81
N PHE A 123 14.17 -7.47 -9.10
CA PHE A 123 13.83 -6.06 -8.94
C PHE A 123 14.81 -5.12 -9.66
N ALA A 124 15.39 -5.53 -10.78
CA ALA A 124 16.28 -4.67 -11.56
C ALA A 124 15.55 -3.36 -11.95
N PRO A 125 16.15 -2.18 -11.68
CA PRO A 125 15.51 -0.92 -12.01
C PRO A 125 15.43 -0.75 -13.53
N ASN A 126 14.28 -0.29 -14.02
CA ASN A 126 14.08 0.04 -15.44
C ASN A 126 14.62 1.42 -15.78
N ASP A 127 14.54 2.35 -14.82
CA ASP A 127 14.84 3.76 -14.98
C ASP A 127 15.73 4.25 -13.84
N SER A 128 16.27 5.46 -13.99
CA SER A 128 17.01 6.14 -12.91
C SER A 128 16.12 6.39 -11.70
N ALA A 129 16.70 6.29 -10.50
CA ALA A 129 15.97 6.56 -9.27
C ALA A 129 15.69 8.07 -9.10
N LEU A 130 14.48 8.43 -8.68
CA LEU A 130 13.97 9.80 -8.52
C LEU A 130 13.22 9.95 -7.20
N ASP A 131 13.06 11.18 -6.70
CA ASP A 131 12.31 11.45 -5.47
C ASP A 131 10.80 11.20 -5.60
N SER A 132 10.28 11.23 -6.84
CA SER A 132 8.90 10.88 -7.16
C SER A 132 8.77 10.30 -8.56
N LEU A 133 7.80 9.42 -8.75
CA LEU A 133 7.53 8.74 -10.02
C LEU A 133 6.03 8.67 -10.29
N LEU A 134 5.63 8.80 -11.55
CA LEU A 134 4.29 8.43 -11.98
C LEU A 134 4.24 6.91 -12.19
N LEU A 135 3.29 6.24 -11.55
CA LEU A 135 3.12 4.80 -11.68
C LEU A 135 2.32 4.45 -12.92
N HIS A 136 2.72 3.34 -13.53
CA HIS A 136 2.03 2.71 -14.64
C HIS A 136 1.61 1.30 -14.26
N ASN A 137 0.62 0.77 -14.98
CA ASN A 137 0.12 -0.57 -14.74
C ASN A 137 1.23 -1.63 -14.83
N ASN A 138 1.22 -2.56 -13.88
CA ASN A 138 2.20 -3.64 -13.70
C ASN A 138 3.61 -3.18 -13.28
N ASN A 139 3.81 -1.90 -12.96
CA ASN A 139 5.08 -1.44 -12.44
C ASN A 139 5.20 -1.73 -10.94
N GLY A 140 6.41 -2.08 -10.53
CA GLY A 140 6.87 -2.07 -9.15
C GLY A 140 7.68 -0.81 -8.84
N ILE A 141 7.78 -0.52 -7.54
CA ILE A 141 8.68 0.49 -7.00
C ILE A 141 9.64 -0.15 -6.00
N ILE A 142 10.87 0.35 -5.97
CA ILE A 142 11.94 -0.06 -5.05
C ILE A 142 12.72 1.14 -4.55
N ALA A 143 13.30 0.98 -3.35
CA ALA A 143 14.24 1.94 -2.78
C ALA A 143 15.65 1.70 -3.33
N MET A 144 16.33 2.79 -3.70
CA MET A 144 17.69 2.76 -4.21
C MET A 144 18.59 3.71 -3.41
N ASP A 145 19.83 3.31 -3.15
CA ASP A 145 20.89 4.15 -2.59
C ASP A 145 22.14 3.95 -3.45
N ASN A 146 22.67 5.02 -4.06
CA ASN A 146 23.84 4.98 -4.93
C ASN A 146 23.83 3.82 -5.94
N ASN A 147 22.70 3.64 -6.63
CA ASN A 147 22.49 2.60 -7.65
C ASN A 147 22.47 1.15 -7.12
N GLN A 148 22.32 0.96 -5.81
CA GLN A 148 22.09 -0.33 -5.16
C GLN A 148 20.70 -0.38 -4.54
N GLN A 149 20.07 -1.55 -4.56
CA GLN A 149 18.79 -1.77 -3.89
C GLN A 149 18.98 -1.71 -2.37
N VAL A 150 18.02 -1.09 -1.69
CA VAL A 150 18.00 -0.99 -0.23
C VAL A 150 17.17 -2.12 0.37
N SER A 151 17.74 -2.80 1.36
CA SER A 151 17.02 -3.78 2.19
C SER A 151 16.49 -3.11 3.46
N GLY A 152 15.35 -3.57 3.95
CA GLY A 152 14.79 -3.10 5.22
C GLY A 152 13.63 -3.95 5.71
N LYS A 153 13.09 -3.62 6.88
CA LYS A 153 11.91 -4.27 7.46
C LYS A 153 10.63 -3.47 7.21
N MET A 154 10.75 -2.16 7.08
CA MET A 154 9.61 -1.26 6.90
C MET A 154 9.85 -0.35 5.69
N MET A 155 8.92 -0.33 4.74
CA MET A 155 8.90 0.63 3.63
C MET A 155 7.65 1.49 3.74
N ASN A 156 7.80 2.81 3.75
CA ASN A 156 6.67 3.73 3.69
C ASN A 156 6.75 4.61 2.45
N VAL A 157 5.62 4.89 1.82
CA VAL A 157 5.50 5.80 0.68
C VAL A 157 4.21 6.62 0.77
N THR A 158 4.19 7.76 0.10
CA THR A 158 2.97 8.55 -0.11
C THR A 158 2.53 8.43 -1.56
N LEU A 159 1.29 8.01 -1.75
CA LEU A 159 0.61 7.99 -3.03
C LEU A 159 -0.24 9.26 -3.18
N THR A 160 -0.06 9.98 -4.29
CA THR A 160 -0.94 11.08 -4.69
C THR A 160 -1.80 10.61 -5.85
N LEU A 161 -3.10 10.47 -5.60
CA LEU A 161 -4.10 10.02 -6.56
C LEU A 161 -4.80 11.24 -7.16
N THR A 162 -4.75 11.39 -8.48
CA THR A 162 -5.30 12.56 -9.19
C THR A 162 -6.20 12.11 -10.33
N PRO A 163 -7.53 12.32 -10.24
CA PRO A 163 -8.43 12.10 -11.35
C PRO A 163 -8.10 13.05 -12.50
N VAL A 164 -8.09 12.53 -13.72
CA VAL A 164 -7.87 13.28 -14.95
C VAL A 164 -9.03 13.00 -15.89
N LEU A 165 -9.88 13.98 -16.10
CA LEU A 165 -11.13 13.85 -16.87
C LEU A 165 -11.03 14.67 -18.15
N ASN A 166 -11.52 14.15 -19.27
CA ASN A 166 -11.68 14.97 -20.48
C ASN A 166 -12.97 15.80 -20.43
N ASP A 167 -13.06 16.82 -21.29
CA ASP A 167 -14.22 17.72 -21.37
C ASP A 167 -15.55 16.96 -21.58
N ASN A 168 -15.51 15.84 -22.32
CA ASN A 168 -16.68 15.03 -22.61
C ASN A 168 -17.29 14.40 -21.35
N GLN A 169 -16.54 14.32 -20.23
CA GLN A 169 -17.07 13.86 -18.95
C GLN A 169 -18.02 14.87 -18.29
N PHE A 170 -17.98 16.15 -18.69
CA PHE A 170 -18.81 17.21 -18.13
C PHE A 170 -19.97 17.60 -19.05
N THR A 171 -19.87 17.28 -20.35
CA THR A 171 -20.93 17.53 -21.32
C THR A 171 -21.97 16.41 -21.31
N HIS A 172 -23.26 16.76 -21.39
CA HIS A 172 -24.41 15.83 -21.47
C HIS A 172 -24.73 15.02 -20.19
N ALA A 173 -24.22 15.41 -19.02
CA ALA A 173 -24.64 14.82 -17.76
C ALA A 173 -26.05 15.29 -17.34
N THR A 174 -27.10 14.76 -17.96
CA THR A 174 -28.43 14.75 -17.34
C THR A 174 -28.49 13.77 -16.17
N ASP A 175 -27.55 12.82 -16.12
CA ASP A 175 -27.43 11.78 -15.11
C ASP A 175 -26.08 11.85 -14.38
N THR A 176 -26.07 11.36 -13.14
CA THR A 176 -24.85 11.13 -12.36
C THR A 176 -24.15 9.87 -12.84
N VAL A 177 -22.88 9.98 -13.22
CA VAL A 177 -22.02 8.83 -13.56
C VAL A 177 -21.07 8.56 -12.40
N MET A 178 -21.05 7.31 -11.92
CA MET A 178 -20.05 6.88 -10.94
C MET A 178 -18.75 6.55 -11.66
N LEU A 179 -17.65 7.17 -11.22
CA LEU A 179 -16.31 6.93 -11.73
C LEU A 179 -15.50 6.20 -10.67
N GLU A 180 -14.88 5.08 -11.04
CA GLU A 180 -14.10 4.26 -10.12
C GLU A 180 -12.83 3.71 -10.78
N SER A 181 -11.86 3.34 -9.93
CA SER A 181 -10.66 2.61 -10.31
C SER A 181 -10.32 1.63 -9.20
N ASN A 182 -10.01 0.39 -9.56
CA ASN A 182 -9.64 -0.66 -8.62
C ASN A 182 -8.14 -0.95 -8.74
N LEU A 183 -7.35 -0.37 -7.83
CA LEU A 183 -5.91 -0.59 -7.75
C LEU A 183 -5.62 -1.80 -6.87
N GLN A 184 -4.98 -2.81 -7.45
CA GLN A 184 -4.49 -4.00 -6.75
C GLN A 184 -3.01 -3.82 -6.44
N TRP A 185 -2.64 -4.07 -5.20
CA TRP A 185 -1.28 -3.89 -4.70
C TRP A 185 -0.71 -5.20 -4.20
N GLU A 186 0.57 -5.42 -4.47
CA GLU A 186 1.26 -6.64 -4.12
C GLU A 186 2.68 -6.31 -3.66
N VAL A 187 3.08 -6.94 -2.55
CA VAL A 187 4.45 -6.85 -2.04
C VAL A 187 5.20 -8.09 -2.48
N LEU A 188 6.36 -7.89 -3.08
CA LEU A 188 7.31 -8.95 -3.36
C LEU A 188 8.60 -8.66 -2.62
N THR A 189 9.25 -9.72 -2.15
CA THR A 189 10.52 -9.59 -1.43
C THR A 189 11.58 -10.57 -1.90
N LYS A 190 12.83 -10.27 -1.55
CA LYS A 190 14.02 -11.07 -1.87
C LYS A 190 15.10 -10.91 -0.83
#